data_AF-A0A2R6P177-F1
#
_entry.id   AF-A0A2R6P177-F1
#
_cell.length_a   1.000
_cell.length_b   1.000
_cell.length_c   1.000
_cell.angle_alpha   90.00
_cell.angle_beta   90.00
_cell.angle_gamma   90.00
#
_symmetry.space_group_name_H-M   'P 1'
#
loop_
_entity.id
_entity.type
_entity.pdbx_description
1 polymer ?
#
loop_
_entity_poly.entity_id
_entity_poly.type
_entity_poly.pdbx_seq_one_letter_code
_entity_poly.pdbx_strand_id
1 'polypeptide(L)'
;MHSTTGFFSLLSLALAVSASPMAEKRAAFTLQNGLDAQALNAQFQTLSATSPCTAGQSACIGGAFAQCANGQFVSFPCSGGLTCVALPLVNSPGTRYNLLSFFRFSIPYTYT
;
A
#
# COMPACT_ATOMS: atom_id res chain seq x y z
N MET A 1 -69.65 26.53 24.25
CA MET A 1 -69.03 25.23 24.60
C MET A 1 -68.90 24.40 23.32
N HIS A 2 -67.85 23.56 23.23
CA HIS A 2 -67.26 22.89 22.04
C HIS A 2 -66.32 23.83 21.24
N SER A 3 -64.99 23.88 21.37
CA SER A 3 -63.91 22.90 21.65
C SER A 3 -63.67 21.90 20.52
N THR A 4 -62.76 22.25 19.60
CA THR A 4 -61.98 21.29 18.81
C THR A 4 -60.58 21.85 18.58
N THR A 5 -59.62 21.24 19.27
CA THR A 5 -58.18 21.48 19.26
C THR A 5 -57.57 21.16 17.90
N GLY A 6 -56.69 22.05 17.42
CA GLY A 6 -56.03 21.96 16.12
C GLY A 6 -55.13 20.75 15.95
N PHE A 7 -55.36 20.03 14.86
CA PHE A 7 -54.47 19.04 14.28
C PHE A 7 -53.44 19.76 13.40
N PHE A 8 -52.19 19.85 13.84
CA PHE A 8 -51.04 20.00 12.95
C PHE A 8 -49.85 19.26 13.57
N SER A 9 -49.88 17.93 13.48
CA SER A 9 -48.74 17.07 13.81
C SER A 9 -47.65 17.29 12.77
N LEU A 10 -46.54 17.88 13.22
CA LEU A 10 -45.32 18.11 12.45
C LEU A 10 -44.68 16.76 12.10
N LEU A 11 -44.85 16.32 10.85
CA LEU A 11 -44.15 15.16 10.31
C LEU A 11 -42.79 15.62 9.75
N SER A 12 -41.80 15.77 10.64
CA SER A 12 -40.41 16.03 10.24
C SER A 12 -39.79 14.73 9.71
N LEU A 13 -39.66 14.60 8.39
CA LEU A 13 -38.87 13.56 7.74
C LEU A 13 -37.37 13.83 8.01
N ALA A 14 -36.77 13.08 8.92
CA ALA A 14 -35.32 13.06 9.07
C ALA A 14 -34.69 12.26 7.91
N LEU A 15 -34.03 12.94 6.97
CA LEU A 15 -33.14 12.28 6.01
C LEU A 15 -31.89 11.80 6.76
N ALA A 16 -31.84 10.52 7.10
CA ALA A 16 -30.62 9.88 7.56
C ALA A 16 -29.67 9.72 6.35
N VAL A 17 -28.71 10.63 6.20
CA VAL A 17 -27.58 10.45 5.29
C VAL A 17 -26.72 9.31 5.85
N SER A 18 -26.78 8.13 5.21
CA SER A 18 -25.88 7.03 5.52
C SER A 18 -24.48 7.35 4.97
N ALA A 19 -23.59 7.84 5.83
CA ALA A 19 -22.17 7.88 5.50
C ALA A 19 -21.65 6.45 5.41
N SER A 20 -21.39 5.96 4.18
CA SER A 20 -20.83 4.62 3.93
C SER A 20 -19.44 4.43 4.59
N PRO A 21 -19.06 3.20 5.02
CA PRO A 21 -17.88 2.91 5.85
C PRO A 21 -16.55 2.90 5.07
N MET A 22 -16.39 3.80 4.10
CA MET A 22 -15.18 3.88 3.27
C MET A 22 -13.96 4.33 4.08
N ALA A 23 -14.17 5.19 5.08
CA ALA A 23 -13.11 5.66 5.98
C ALA A 23 -12.59 4.54 6.90
N GLU A 24 -13.48 3.67 7.39
CA GLU A 24 -13.15 2.60 8.32
C GLU A 24 -12.33 1.47 7.67
N LYS A 25 -12.67 1.09 6.43
CA LYS A 25 -11.88 0.11 5.66
C LYS A 25 -10.46 0.59 5.34
N ARG A 26 -10.27 1.88 5.01
CA ARG A 26 -8.92 2.44 4.78
C ARG A 26 -8.09 2.45 6.06
N ALA A 27 -8.72 2.74 7.20
CA ALA A 27 -8.05 2.72 8.50
C ALA A 27 -7.59 1.30 8.89
N ALA A 28 -8.36 0.26 8.56
CA ALA A 28 -8.12 -1.11 9.01
C ALA A 28 -6.73 -1.66 8.67
N PHE A 29 -6.16 -1.29 7.52
CA PHE A 29 -4.83 -1.76 7.10
C PHE A 29 -3.74 -0.69 7.17
N THR A 30 -4.07 0.59 7.39
CA THR A 30 -3.07 1.68 7.35
C THR A 30 -1.97 1.49 8.40
N LEU A 31 -2.33 1.15 9.64
CA LEU A 31 -1.36 0.92 10.70
C LEU A 31 -0.42 -0.25 10.38
N GLN A 32 -0.99 -1.40 10.02
CA GLN A 32 -0.20 -2.60 9.73
C GLN A 32 0.71 -2.38 8.52
N ASN A 33 0.20 -1.78 7.45
CA ASN A 33 1.00 -1.47 6.26
C ASN A 33 2.18 -0.54 6.59
N GLY A 34 1.99 0.41 7.50
CA GLY A 34 3.04 1.30 7.98
C GLY A 34 4.12 0.55 8.75
N LEU A 35 3.72 -0.34 9.67
CA LEU A 35 4.63 -1.18 10.44
C LEU A 35 5.41 -2.15 9.52
N ASP A 36 4.72 -2.78 8.57
CA ASP A 36 5.34 -3.67 7.59
C ASP A 36 6.36 -2.93 6.72
N ALA A 37 6.03 -1.72 6.27
CA ALA A 37 6.95 -0.89 5.50
C ALA A 37 8.20 -0.51 6.31
N GLN A 38 8.03 -0.17 7.60
CA GLN A 38 9.16 0.12 8.49
C GLN A 38 10.05 -1.12 8.70
N ALA A 39 9.44 -2.28 8.97
CA ALA A 39 10.15 -3.53 9.14
C ALA A 39 10.93 -3.91 7.88
N LEU A 40 10.32 -3.78 6.70
CA LEU A 40 10.98 -3.99 5.41
C LEU A 40 12.16 -3.04 5.21
N ASN A 41 11.98 -1.73 5.46
CA ASN A 41 13.05 -0.76 5.31
C ASN A 41 14.21 -0.99 6.30
N ALA A 42 13.94 -1.51 7.50
CA ALA A 42 14.97 -1.92 8.45
C ALA A 42 15.71 -3.18 7.96
N GLN A 43 14.98 -4.17 7.45
CA GLN A 43 15.56 -5.37 6.86
C GLN A 43 16.45 -5.04 5.66
N PHE A 44 16.02 -4.13 4.79
CA PHE A 44 16.77 -3.73 3.61
C PHE A 44 18.14 -3.12 3.93
N GLN A 45 18.30 -2.49 5.09
CA GLN A 45 19.60 -1.96 5.56
C GLN A 45 20.61 -3.06 5.90
N THR A 46 20.15 -4.30 6.14
CA THR A 46 21.03 -5.44 6.44
C THR A 46 21.40 -6.25 5.19
N LEU A 47 20.77 -5.95 4.06
CA LEU A 47 20.97 -6.68 2.81
C LEU A 47 22.03 -6.00 1.93
N SER A 48 22.74 -6.83 1.17
CA SER A 48 23.63 -6.43 0.09
C SER A 48 23.35 -7.27 -1.14
N ALA A 49 23.98 -6.94 -2.28
CA ALA A 49 23.83 -7.70 -3.52
C ALA A 49 24.22 -9.19 -3.37
N THR A 50 25.11 -9.51 -2.42
CA THR A 50 25.58 -10.87 -2.14
C THR A 50 24.78 -11.58 -1.04
N SER A 51 23.78 -10.92 -0.44
CA SER A 51 22.90 -11.57 0.53
C SER A 51 22.12 -12.70 -0.15
N PRO A 52 22.03 -13.89 0.48
CA PRO A 52 21.21 -14.97 -0.06
C PRO A 52 19.74 -14.56 -0.04
N CYS A 53 19.01 -14.95 -1.08
CA CYS A 53 17.60 -14.59 -1.23
C CYS A 53 16.80 -15.69 -1.93
N THR A 54 15.47 -15.61 -1.81
CA THR A 54 14.53 -16.51 -2.48
C THR A 54 14.12 -15.93 -3.83
N ALA A 55 14.08 -16.74 -4.89
CA ALA A 55 13.68 -16.28 -6.23
C ALA A 55 12.37 -15.48 -6.20
N GLY A 56 12.36 -14.31 -6.87
CA GLY A 56 11.22 -13.39 -6.88
C GLY A 56 11.12 -12.46 -5.66
N GLN A 57 11.88 -12.69 -4.60
CA GLN A 57 11.99 -11.76 -3.46
C GLN A 57 12.49 -10.40 -3.96
N SER A 58 11.81 -9.34 -3.51
CA SER A 58 12.17 -7.96 -3.83
C SER A 58 12.74 -7.26 -2.60
N ALA A 59 13.69 -6.36 -2.82
CA ALA A 59 14.33 -5.56 -1.79
C ALA A 59 14.71 -4.17 -2.32
N CYS A 60 15.11 -3.28 -1.41
CA CYS A 60 15.79 -2.04 -1.77
C CYS A 60 17.23 -2.10 -1.24
N ILE A 61 18.24 -2.12 -2.10
CA ILE A 61 19.65 -2.25 -1.69
C ILE A 61 20.40 -1.01 -2.16
N GLY A 62 20.96 -0.26 -1.20
CA GLY A 62 21.67 0.99 -1.51
C GLY A 62 20.80 2.04 -2.23
N GLY A 63 19.48 1.99 -2.02
CA GLY A 63 18.51 2.87 -2.70
C GLY A 63 18.10 2.44 -4.11
N ALA A 64 18.66 1.35 -4.65
CA ALA A 64 18.19 0.73 -5.87
C ALA A 64 17.14 -0.36 -5.57
N PHE A 65 16.20 -0.59 -6.47
CA PHE A 65 15.33 -1.76 -6.39
C PHE A 65 16.13 -3.00 -6.71
N ALA A 66 15.95 -4.09 -5.98
CA ALA A 66 16.60 -5.35 -6.27
C ALA A 66 15.59 -6.48 -6.30
N GLN A 67 15.76 -7.39 -7.26
CA GLN A 67 14.99 -8.63 -7.32
C GLN A 67 15.93 -9.83 -7.28
N CYS A 68 15.53 -10.84 -6.51
CA CYS A 68 16.30 -12.05 -6.38
C CYS A 68 16.20 -12.91 -7.64
N ALA A 69 17.36 -13.21 -8.23
CA ALA A 69 17.54 -14.15 -9.31
C ALA A 69 18.72 -15.07 -8.99
N ASN A 70 18.55 -16.37 -9.15
CA ASN A 70 19.60 -17.37 -8.90
C ASN A 70 20.24 -17.27 -7.50
N GLY A 71 19.45 -16.92 -6.48
CA GLY A 71 19.89 -16.84 -5.08
C GLY A 71 20.62 -15.55 -4.69
N GLN A 72 20.73 -14.57 -5.59
CA GLN A 72 21.36 -13.27 -5.33
C GLN A 72 20.47 -12.11 -5.81
N PHE A 73 20.69 -10.94 -5.22
CA PHE A 73 19.94 -9.74 -5.57
C PHE A 73 20.56 -9.04 -6.79
N VAL A 74 19.74 -8.88 -7.84
CA VAL A 74 20.08 -8.07 -9.01
C VAL A 74 19.42 -6.70 -8.84
N SER A 75 20.24 -5.66 -8.77
CA SER A 75 19.79 -4.27 -8.54
C SER A 75 19.52 -3.52 -9.84
N PHE A 76 18.47 -2.72 -9.83
CA PHE A 76 17.98 -1.87 -10.90
C PHE A 76 17.78 -0.45 -10.33
N PRO A 77 18.40 0.58 -10.94
CA PRO A 77 18.27 1.94 -10.46
C PRO A 77 16.83 2.45 -10.62
N CYS A 78 16.36 3.21 -9.64
CA CYS A 78 15.11 3.96 -9.77
C CYS A 78 15.34 5.20 -10.66
N SER A 79 14.40 5.49 -11.57
CA SER A 79 14.48 6.67 -12.44
C SER A 79 14.23 7.97 -11.67
N GLY A 80 14.58 9.10 -12.29
CA GLY A 80 14.17 10.43 -11.80
C GLY A 80 14.79 10.87 -10.47
N GLY A 81 15.97 10.33 -10.11
CA GLY A 81 16.66 10.68 -8.86
C GLY A 81 15.98 10.12 -7.60
N LEU A 82 15.09 9.14 -7.78
CA LEU A 82 14.38 8.53 -6.68
C LEU A 82 15.20 7.45 -6.00
N THR A 83 14.78 7.14 -4.77
CA THR A 83 15.29 6.00 -4.01
C THR A 83 14.20 4.94 -3.84
N CYS A 84 14.62 3.68 -3.86
CA CYS A 84 13.79 2.54 -3.49
C CYS A 84 13.62 2.51 -1.98
N VAL A 85 12.36 2.56 -1.54
CA VAL A 85 11.93 2.28 -0.18
C VAL A 85 10.61 1.52 -0.22
N ALA A 86 10.33 0.74 0.81
CA ALA A 86 8.99 0.19 1.04
C ALA A 86 8.07 1.32 1.53
N LEU A 87 6.91 1.44 0.89
CA LEU A 87 5.86 2.40 1.23
C LEU A 87 4.57 1.65 1.56
N PRO A 88 3.79 2.11 2.56
CA PRO A 88 2.50 1.52 2.87
C PRO A 88 1.51 1.68 1.69
N LEU A 89 0.76 0.62 1.38
CA LEU A 89 -0.44 0.75 0.55
C LEU A 89 -1.50 1.56 1.35
N VAL A 90 -2.19 2.49 0.70
CA VAL A 90 -3.18 3.39 1.36
C VAL A 90 -4.63 3.05 1.03
N ASN A 91 -4.83 2.20 0.03
CA ASN A 91 -6.13 1.79 -0.48
C ASN A 91 -6.34 0.27 -0.48
N SER A 92 -5.34 -0.49 -0.04
CA SER A 92 -5.41 -1.94 0.13
C SER A 92 -4.39 -2.42 1.17
N PRO A 93 -4.50 -3.65 1.68
CA PRO A 93 -3.45 -4.25 2.52
C PRO A 93 -2.12 -4.42 1.79
N GLY A 94 -1.01 -4.29 2.53
CA GLY A 94 0.37 -4.56 2.09
C GLY A 94 1.26 -3.32 1.90
N THR A 95 2.36 -3.52 1.18
CA THR A 95 3.33 -2.48 0.84
C THR A 95 3.63 -2.48 -0.66
N ARG A 96 4.28 -1.41 -1.13
CA ARG A 96 4.82 -1.30 -2.49
C ARG A 96 6.22 -0.72 -2.44
N TYR A 97 6.99 -0.90 -3.50
CA TYR A 97 8.29 -0.25 -3.66
C TYR A 97 8.17 0.93 -4.61
N ASN A 98 8.89 2.02 -4.31
CA ASN A 98 8.96 3.16 -5.22
C ASN A 98 9.72 2.78 -6.49
N LEU A 99 8.97 2.50 -7.56
CA LEU A 99 9.46 1.99 -8.84
C LEU A 99 8.94 2.86 -9.98
N LEU A 100 9.60 3.98 -10.27
CA LEU A 100 9.23 4.82 -11.43
C LEU A 100 9.73 4.25 -12.78
N SER A 101 10.19 2.99 -12.82
CA SER A 101 10.65 2.31 -14.06
C SER A 101 9.99 0.96 -14.38
N PHE A 102 9.24 0.32 -13.47
CA PHE A 102 8.86 -1.10 -13.66
C PHE A 102 7.45 -1.39 -14.16
N PHE A 103 6.64 -0.39 -14.51
CA PHE A 103 5.40 -0.65 -15.27
C PHE A 103 5.64 -1.09 -16.72
N ARG A 104 6.90 -1.17 -17.19
CA ARG A 104 7.25 -1.62 -18.55
C ARG A 104 8.13 -2.87 -18.62
N PHE A 105 8.60 -3.39 -17.49
CA PHE A 105 9.35 -4.63 -17.46
C PHE A 105 8.60 -5.67 -16.62
N SER A 106 7.47 -6.11 -17.17
CA SER A 106 7.32 -7.55 -17.34
C SER A 106 8.58 -8.04 -18.08
N ILE A 107 9.68 -8.31 -17.37
CA ILE A 107 10.69 -9.23 -17.90
C ILE A 107 9.94 -10.56 -17.89
N PRO A 108 9.49 -11.11 -19.03
CA PRO A 108 9.15 -12.52 -19.01
C PRO A 108 10.43 -13.23 -18.58
N TYR A 109 10.36 -13.96 -17.47
CA TYR A 109 11.32 -15.03 -17.20
C TYR A 109 11.29 -15.97 -18.41
N THR A 110 12.11 -15.67 -19.42
CA THR A 110 12.42 -16.58 -20.51
C THR A 110 13.76 -17.17 -20.14
N TYR A 111 13.67 -18.36 -19.56
CA TYR A 111 14.78 -19.25 -19.31
C TYR A 111 15.21 -19.79 -20.68
N THR A 112 16.32 -19.29 -21.21
CA THR A 112 17.10 -19.92 -22.29
C THR A 112 18.57 -19.65 -22.03
#